data_AF-A0A978UXE4-F1
#
_entry.id   AF-A0A978UXE4-F1
#
_cell.length_a   1.000
_cell.length_b   1.000
_cell.length_c   1.000
_cell.angle_alpha   90.00
_cell.angle_beta   90.00
_cell.angle_gamma   90.00
#
_symmetry.space_group_name_H-M   'P 1'
#
loop_
_entity.id
_entity.type
_entity.pdbx_description
1 polymer ?
#
loop_
_entity_poly.entity_id
_entity_poly.type
_entity_poly.pdbx_seq_one_letter_code
_entity_poly.pdbx_strand_id
1 'polypeptide(L)'
;MAKDPVRVLVTVVAGQIGYAIVPMIARGAMLGPDQPVILHMLDIEPAAEALNGVRMELIDAAFPLLKGVVATTNAEEACKGVNIAVMVGGFPRKEGMERKDVMSKNVSIYKAQASALEKHAAEDCKVLVVANPANTNALILKKFAPSIPEKNITCLTRLDHNRALGQISERINVHVGDVKNVIIWGNHSSTQYPDVNHATVATSSGEKNVRELVADDNWLNSEFITMVQQRGAAIIKARKLSSALSAASSACDHIRDWVLGTPKGKWVSMGVYSDGSYGIQPGLIYSFPVTCEKGEWSIVQGLKIDEFSRAKLDATEQELIEEKALAYSWERDLVSGAYLVDFVLVTEYIRSLLHIEKEPLRVLVTGKIGYAIVPMIAKGDMLGPGQPVILRMLDIEPVAEALKGVRMELIDAAFPLFKDVFATTNAEEACKGVNIAAMVGGFPRKEGSGDCEPSKHQCTHLERICTFNPREKHYMSYPTRSQQALGQISERLNVDVVDVKNVIAWGNHSSTQYPDVNHATVTTSSGEKSVRELAADDNWLNSEFITTVQQCSSAIIKARKLSSALSAANFACDHIRDWVLGTPKGKWVSMGVYSDGSYGIQPGLISSFPVTCDKGEWSIVQGLRIDEFSRS
;
A
#
# COMPACT_ATOMS: atom_id res chain seq x y z
N MET A 1 -33.55 32.82 10.07
CA MET A 1 -32.22 32.95 9.43
C MET A 1 -31.93 31.64 8.71
N ALA A 2 -31.39 31.68 7.49
CA ALA A 2 -30.95 30.45 6.83
C ALA A 2 -29.75 29.90 7.60
N LYS A 3 -29.76 28.59 7.92
CA LYS A 3 -28.60 27.93 8.55
C LYS A 3 -27.42 27.92 7.58
N ASP A 4 -26.20 28.01 8.08
CA ASP A 4 -25.01 27.85 7.25
C ASP A 4 -24.96 26.44 6.65
N PRO A 5 -24.53 26.28 5.39
CA PRO A 5 -24.46 24.96 4.77
C PRO A 5 -23.44 24.05 5.45
N VAL A 6 -23.85 22.81 5.70
CA VAL A 6 -22.95 21.74 6.19
C VAL A 6 -22.27 21.06 4.99
N ARG A 7 -20.95 20.92 5.03
CA ARG A 7 -20.19 20.20 3.99
C ARG A 7 -20.16 18.71 4.30
N VAL A 8 -20.67 17.91 3.37
CA VAL A 8 -20.77 16.45 3.51
C VAL A 8 -19.96 15.78 2.41
N LEU A 9 -18.88 15.09 2.79
CA LEU A 9 -18.10 14.22 1.92
C LEU A 9 -18.77 12.85 1.80
N VAL A 10 -18.86 12.35 0.56
CA VAL A 10 -19.15 10.95 0.25
C VAL A 10 -18.05 10.44 -0.68
N THR A 11 -17.41 9.33 -0.32
CA THR A 11 -16.40 8.69 -1.18
C THR A 11 -17.01 7.59 -2.05
N VAL A 12 -16.44 7.29 -3.21
CA VAL A 12 -16.92 6.29 -4.19
C VAL A 12 -18.38 6.53 -4.57
N VAL A 13 -18.67 7.76 -5.03
CA VAL A 13 -20.02 8.21 -5.36
C VAL A 13 -20.57 7.59 -6.63
N ALA A 14 -19.73 7.25 -7.61
CA ALA A 14 -20.15 6.53 -8.81
C ALA A 14 -20.55 5.08 -8.52
N GLY A 15 -20.26 4.58 -7.30
CA GLY A 15 -20.74 3.29 -6.83
C GLY A 15 -22.21 3.30 -6.41
N GLN A 16 -22.80 2.10 -6.28
CA GLN A 16 -24.24 1.94 -6.04
C GLN A 16 -24.74 2.59 -4.73
N ILE A 17 -23.97 2.50 -3.63
CA ILE A 17 -24.33 3.14 -2.36
C ILE A 17 -24.17 4.66 -2.46
N GLY A 18 -23.08 5.10 -3.09
CA GLY A 18 -22.80 6.52 -3.34
C GLY A 18 -23.92 7.20 -4.12
N TYR A 19 -24.32 6.58 -5.24
CA TYR A 19 -25.44 7.03 -6.07
C TYR A 19 -26.77 7.08 -5.29
N ALA A 20 -27.01 6.10 -4.40
CA ALA A 20 -28.23 6.07 -3.60
C ALA A 20 -28.25 7.11 -2.46
N ILE A 21 -27.11 7.44 -1.85
CA ILE A 21 -27.06 8.30 -0.65
C ILE A 21 -27.06 9.80 -0.98
N VAL A 22 -26.38 10.22 -2.05
CA VAL A 22 -26.26 11.65 -2.39
C VAL A 22 -27.61 12.36 -2.61
N PRO A 23 -28.64 11.79 -3.28
CA PRO A 23 -29.96 12.43 -3.35
C PRO A 23 -30.69 12.44 -2.00
N MET A 24 -30.45 11.47 -1.11
CA MET A 24 -31.04 11.48 0.24
C MET A 24 -30.48 12.62 1.09
N ILE A 25 -29.17 12.87 0.99
CA ILE A 25 -28.50 13.99 1.65
C ILE A 25 -29.04 15.31 1.09
N ALA A 26 -29.07 15.45 -0.25
CA ALA A 26 -29.55 16.66 -0.92
C ALA A 26 -31.03 16.98 -0.64
N ARG A 27 -31.87 15.97 -0.37
CA ARG A 27 -33.27 16.14 0.03
C ARG A 27 -33.45 16.48 1.53
N GLY A 28 -32.39 16.42 2.34
CA GLY A 28 -32.45 16.69 3.78
C GLY A 28 -32.81 15.47 4.64
N ALA A 29 -32.77 14.25 4.09
CA ALA A 29 -33.07 13.04 4.87
C ALA A 29 -32.05 12.82 5.99
N MET A 30 -30.79 13.17 5.75
CA MET A 30 -29.68 13.00 6.71
C MET A 30 -29.67 14.07 7.82
N LEU A 31 -29.88 15.35 7.48
CA LEU A 31 -29.66 16.46 8.42
C LEU A 31 -30.92 17.27 8.75
N GLY A 32 -32.07 16.86 8.21
CA GLY A 32 -33.34 17.55 8.41
C GLY A 32 -33.75 18.45 7.23
N PRO A 33 -35.03 18.84 7.17
CA PRO A 33 -35.61 19.56 6.04
C PRO A 33 -35.22 21.03 5.96
N ASP A 34 -34.48 21.55 6.95
CA ASP A 34 -34.13 22.96 7.09
C ASP A 34 -32.61 23.22 7.10
N GLN A 35 -31.80 22.19 6.85
CA GLN A 35 -30.34 22.27 6.85
C GLN A 35 -29.79 22.27 5.42
N PRO A 36 -29.28 23.41 4.90
CA PRO A 36 -28.57 23.43 3.62
C PRO A 36 -27.29 22.59 3.67
N VAL A 37 -26.91 22.02 2.52
CA VAL A 37 -25.73 21.16 2.39
C VAL A 37 -24.89 21.51 1.16
N ILE A 38 -23.59 21.29 1.25
CA ILE A 38 -22.67 21.25 0.11
C ILE A 38 -22.12 19.83 0.04
N LEU A 39 -22.34 19.15 -1.08
CA LEU A 39 -21.82 17.79 -1.29
C LEU A 39 -20.40 17.85 -1.83
N HIS A 40 -19.49 17.13 -1.19
CA HIS A 40 -18.18 16.79 -1.71
C HIS A 40 -18.22 15.32 -2.12
N MET A 41 -17.96 15.04 -3.39
CA MET A 41 -18.05 13.71 -3.98
C MET A 41 -16.66 13.31 -4.46
N LEU A 42 -16.10 12.29 -3.82
CA LEU A 42 -14.80 11.72 -4.17
C LEU A 42 -15.00 10.39 -4.90
N ASP A 43 -14.27 10.16 -5.98
CA ASP A 43 -14.11 8.84 -6.58
C ASP A 43 -12.67 8.65 -7.10
N ILE A 44 -12.38 7.52 -7.73
CA ILE A 44 -11.09 7.27 -8.38
C ILE A 44 -11.09 7.76 -9.83
N GLU A 45 -9.91 8.03 -10.40
CA GLU A 45 -9.75 8.55 -11.76
C GLU A 45 -10.54 7.76 -12.84
N PRO A 46 -10.55 6.41 -12.84
CA PRO A 46 -11.34 5.65 -13.81
C PRO A 46 -12.86 5.90 -13.75
N ALA A 47 -13.37 6.46 -12.65
CA ALA A 47 -14.77 6.77 -12.44
C ALA A 47 -15.10 8.27 -12.61
N ALA A 48 -14.14 9.11 -13.04
CA ALA A 48 -14.31 10.55 -13.14
C ALA A 48 -15.51 10.97 -14.02
N GLU A 49 -15.69 10.34 -15.18
CA GLU A 49 -16.82 10.62 -16.07
C GLU A 49 -18.16 10.24 -15.42
N ALA A 50 -18.24 9.06 -14.81
CA ALA A 50 -19.44 8.60 -14.12
C ALA A 50 -19.77 9.51 -12.93
N LEU A 51 -18.76 9.93 -12.17
CA LEU A 51 -18.89 10.87 -11.06
C LEU A 51 -19.46 12.22 -11.52
N ASN A 52 -18.98 12.73 -12.67
CA ASN A 52 -19.52 13.95 -13.27
C ASN A 52 -20.97 13.75 -13.73
N GLY A 53 -21.33 12.57 -14.23
CA GLY A 53 -22.73 12.20 -14.52
C GLY A 53 -23.63 12.32 -13.27
N VAL A 54 -23.21 11.76 -12.13
CA VAL A 54 -23.96 11.91 -10.87
C VAL A 54 -24.11 13.37 -10.45
N ARG A 55 -23.09 14.20 -10.67
CA ARG A 55 -23.16 15.65 -10.41
C ARG A 55 -24.22 16.32 -11.29
N MET A 56 -24.33 15.96 -12.58
CA MET A 56 -25.37 16.49 -13.47
C MET A 56 -26.76 16.12 -12.95
N GLU A 57 -26.99 14.86 -12.58
CA GLU A 57 -28.30 14.42 -12.06
C GLU A 57 -28.70 15.14 -10.77
N LEU A 58 -27.74 15.42 -9.88
CA LEU A 58 -27.98 16.21 -8.66
C LEU A 58 -28.39 17.66 -8.96
N ILE A 59 -27.84 18.25 -10.03
CA ILE A 59 -28.21 19.59 -10.51
C ILE A 59 -29.62 19.56 -11.10
N ASP A 60 -29.90 18.59 -11.97
CA ASP A 60 -31.19 18.42 -12.67
C ASP A 60 -32.35 18.16 -11.69
N ALA A 61 -32.06 17.47 -10.58
CA ALA A 61 -33.04 17.19 -9.54
C ALA A 61 -33.49 18.41 -8.71
N ALA A 62 -32.88 19.58 -8.92
CA ALA A 62 -33.28 20.88 -8.37
C ALA A 62 -33.54 20.88 -6.85
N PHE A 63 -32.66 20.22 -6.08
CA PHE A 63 -32.79 20.13 -4.63
C PHE A 63 -32.57 21.50 -3.95
N PRO A 64 -33.57 22.08 -3.25
CA PRO A 64 -33.46 23.43 -2.69
C PRO A 64 -32.44 23.54 -1.55
N LEU A 65 -32.15 22.44 -0.84
CA LEU A 65 -31.15 22.39 0.24
C LEU A 65 -29.72 22.23 -0.29
N LEU A 66 -29.53 21.76 -1.53
CA LEU A 66 -28.21 21.57 -2.12
C LEU A 66 -27.65 22.90 -2.61
N LYS A 67 -26.61 23.40 -1.93
CA LYS A 67 -26.00 24.71 -2.20
C LYS A 67 -24.72 24.63 -3.03
N GLY A 68 -24.17 23.44 -3.21
CA GLY A 68 -22.99 23.21 -4.03
C GLY A 68 -22.68 21.73 -4.15
N VAL A 69 -21.98 21.38 -5.24
CA VAL A 69 -21.48 20.03 -5.50
C VAL A 69 -20.05 20.13 -6.01
N VAL A 70 -19.11 19.60 -5.22
CA VAL A 70 -17.72 19.36 -5.60
C VAL A 70 -17.64 17.89 -6.05
N ALA A 71 -17.17 17.64 -7.26
CA ALA A 71 -16.95 16.30 -7.79
C ALA A 71 -15.50 16.20 -8.23
N THR A 72 -14.70 15.37 -7.56
CA THR A 72 -13.25 15.33 -7.75
C THR A 72 -12.69 13.93 -7.52
N THR A 73 -11.52 13.68 -8.06
CA THR A 73 -10.71 12.48 -7.80
C THR A 73 -9.55 12.77 -6.85
N ASN A 74 -9.38 14.03 -6.43
CA ASN A 74 -8.39 14.48 -5.48
C ASN A 74 -8.95 14.42 -4.04
N ALA A 75 -8.32 13.60 -3.19
CA ALA A 75 -8.75 13.42 -1.82
C ALA A 75 -8.61 14.69 -0.94
N GLU A 76 -7.58 15.51 -1.15
CA GLU A 76 -7.37 16.74 -0.39
C GLU A 76 -8.45 17.78 -0.69
N GLU A 77 -8.80 17.95 -1.98
CA GLU A 77 -9.91 18.80 -2.40
C GLU A 77 -11.24 18.31 -1.83
N ALA A 78 -11.50 17.00 -1.92
CA ALA A 78 -12.71 16.39 -1.41
C ALA A 78 -12.85 16.57 0.12
N CYS A 79 -11.75 16.51 0.87
CA CYS A 79 -11.76 16.64 2.33
C CYS A 79 -11.81 18.10 2.83
N LYS A 80 -11.68 19.10 1.95
CA LYS A 80 -11.56 20.51 2.35
C LYS A 80 -12.79 21.05 3.08
N GLY A 81 -12.63 21.34 4.36
CA GLY A 81 -13.60 21.96 5.26
C GLY A 81 -14.83 21.09 5.54
N VAL A 82 -14.76 19.77 5.31
CA VAL A 82 -15.91 18.88 5.47
C VAL A 82 -16.26 18.71 6.95
N ASN A 83 -17.55 18.77 7.26
CA ASN A 83 -18.08 18.59 8.63
C ASN A 83 -18.50 17.14 8.87
N ILE A 84 -18.87 16.43 7.81
CA ILE A 84 -19.30 15.03 7.85
C ILE A 84 -18.62 14.31 6.70
N ALA A 85 -18.04 13.14 6.96
CA ALA A 85 -17.41 12.30 5.95
C ALA A 85 -18.00 10.88 5.99
N VAL A 86 -18.68 10.48 4.91
CA VAL A 86 -19.26 9.15 4.73
C VAL A 86 -18.37 8.33 3.81
N MET A 87 -17.58 7.44 4.42
CA MET A 87 -16.52 6.66 3.76
C MET A 87 -17.09 5.35 3.21
N VAL A 88 -17.71 5.41 2.04
CA VAL A 88 -18.27 4.25 1.31
C VAL A 88 -17.22 3.49 0.52
N GLY A 89 -16.09 4.14 0.21
CA GLY A 89 -15.04 3.59 -0.62
C GLY A 89 -14.16 2.58 0.09
N GLY A 90 -13.92 1.46 -0.59
CA GLY A 90 -13.02 0.39 -0.15
C GLY A 90 -12.82 -0.60 -1.29
N PHE A 91 -11.79 -1.44 -1.18
CA PHE A 91 -11.55 -2.49 -2.16
C PHE A 91 -12.48 -3.67 -1.86
N PRO A 92 -13.45 -4.00 -2.74
CA PRO A 92 -14.37 -5.10 -2.50
C PRO A 92 -13.61 -6.43 -2.61
N ARG A 93 -13.98 -7.40 -1.78
CA ARG A 93 -13.47 -8.77 -1.94
C ARG A 93 -13.93 -9.35 -3.28
N LYS A 94 -12.97 -9.78 -4.11
CA LYS A 94 -13.23 -10.52 -5.36
C LYS A 94 -13.07 -12.02 -5.14
N GLU A 95 -13.64 -12.82 -6.02
CA GLU A 95 -13.41 -14.26 -6.05
C GLU A 95 -11.91 -14.57 -6.16
N GLY A 96 -11.44 -15.59 -5.43
CA GLY A 96 -10.02 -15.94 -5.34
C GLY A 96 -9.18 -15.11 -4.36
N MET A 97 -9.69 -14.00 -3.81
CA MET A 97 -8.94 -13.20 -2.82
C MET A 97 -9.04 -13.78 -1.41
N GLU A 98 -7.90 -13.86 -0.74
CA GLU A 98 -7.82 -14.16 0.68
C GLU A 98 -8.21 -12.93 1.52
N ARG A 99 -8.61 -13.16 2.78
CA ARG A 99 -8.97 -12.08 3.72
C ARG A 99 -7.83 -11.07 3.89
N LYS A 100 -6.58 -11.55 3.87
CA LYS A 100 -5.37 -10.73 4.01
C LYS A 100 -5.17 -9.76 2.85
N ASP A 101 -5.49 -10.16 1.63
CA ASP A 101 -5.28 -9.34 0.42
C ASP A 101 -6.25 -8.16 0.41
N VAL A 102 -7.50 -8.43 0.79
CA VAL A 102 -8.55 -7.41 0.93
C VAL A 102 -8.20 -6.43 2.04
N MET A 103 -7.67 -6.93 3.17
CA MET A 103 -7.25 -6.09 4.29
C MET A 103 -6.12 -5.14 3.88
N SER A 104 -5.06 -5.65 3.23
CA SER A 104 -3.91 -4.85 2.80
C SER A 104 -4.29 -3.69 1.86
N LYS A 105 -5.16 -3.96 0.88
CA LYS A 105 -5.67 -2.92 -0.04
C LYS A 105 -6.48 -1.85 0.67
N ASN A 106 -7.38 -2.25 1.58
CA ASN A 106 -8.19 -1.30 2.33
C ASN A 106 -7.36 -0.47 3.32
N VAL A 107 -6.36 -1.06 4.00
CA VAL A 107 -5.45 -0.31 4.89
C VAL A 107 -4.78 0.86 4.16
N SER A 108 -4.31 0.62 2.93
CA SER A 108 -3.66 1.66 2.11
C SER A 108 -4.61 2.80 1.75
N ILE A 109 -5.86 2.48 1.37
CA ILE A 109 -6.91 3.45 1.05
C ILE A 109 -7.25 4.31 2.27
N TYR A 110 -7.52 3.66 3.41
CA TYR A 110 -7.93 4.36 4.63
C TYR A 110 -6.80 5.16 5.26
N LYS A 111 -5.53 4.76 5.09
CA LYS A 111 -4.37 5.57 5.48
C LYS A 111 -4.29 6.89 4.69
N ALA A 112 -4.45 6.83 3.37
CA ALA A 112 -4.41 8.02 2.52
C ALA A 112 -5.58 8.96 2.82
N GLN A 113 -6.80 8.42 2.95
CA GLN A 113 -7.99 9.20 3.30
C GLN A 113 -7.91 9.80 4.72
N ALA A 114 -7.38 9.07 5.70
CA ALA A 114 -7.14 9.59 7.04
C ALA A 114 -6.22 10.81 7.02
N SER A 115 -5.13 10.73 6.25
CA SER A 115 -4.17 11.84 6.10
C SER A 115 -4.82 13.08 5.46
N ALA A 116 -5.71 12.89 4.48
CA ALA A 116 -6.44 13.99 3.85
C ALA A 116 -7.48 14.61 4.80
N LEU A 117 -8.24 13.78 5.53
CA LEU A 117 -9.21 14.26 6.53
C LEU A 117 -8.51 15.04 7.65
N GLU A 118 -7.43 14.51 8.21
CA GLU A 118 -6.67 15.16 9.29
C GLU A 118 -6.16 16.55 8.89
N LYS A 119 -5.71 16.72 7.65
CA LYS A 119 -5.15 18.00 7.17
C LYS A 119 -6.21 19.02 6.74
N HIS A 120 -7.35 18.55 6.22
CA HIS A 120 -8.24 19.41 5.44
C HIS A 120 -9.67 19.47 5.96
N ALA A 121 -10.14 18.49 6.75
CA ALA A 121 -11.50 18.50 7.29
C ALA A 121 -11.68 19.58 8.36
N ALA A 122 -12.93 19.87 8.72
CA ALA A 122 -13.21 20.70 9.89
C ALA A 122 -12.74 20.00 11.18
N GLU A 123 -12.35 20.77 12.20
CA GLU A 123 -11.83 20.22 13.47
C GLU A 123 -12.82 19.27 14.16
N ASP A 124 -14.12 19.53 14.02
CA ASP A 124 -15.21 18.76 14.60
C ASP A 124 -15.81 17.71 13.63
N CYS A 125 -15.11 17.40 12.53
CA CYS A 125 -15.61 16.52 11.48
C CYS A 125 -16.02 15.15 12.02
N LYS A 126 -17.25 14.71 11.69
CA LYS A 126 -17.79 13.40 12.02
C LYS A 126 -17.60 12.43 10.87
N VAL A 127 -16.90 11.33 11.11
CA VAL A 127 -16.52 10.33 10.11
C VAL A 127 -17.31 9.04 10.32
N LEU A 128 -18.06 8.62 9.31
CA LEU A 128 -18.79 7.35 9.27
C LEU A 128 -18.17 6.44 8.21
N VAL A 129 -17.57 5.34 8.66
CA VAL A 129 -17.02 4.30 7.77
C VAL A 129 -18.07 3.26 7.42
N VAL A 130 -18.29 3.08 6.12
CA VAL A 130 -19.27 2.13 5.56
C VAL A 130 -18.57 0.99 4.83
N ALA A 131 -17.41 1.22 4.22
CA ALA A 131 -16.74 0.19 3.44
C ALA A 131 -16.14 -0.92 4.31
N ASN A 132 -16.28 -2.16 3.86
CA ASN A 132 -15.79 -3.32 4.58
C ASN A 132 -14.26 -3.52 4.47
N PRO A 133 -13.60 -4.05 5.51
CA PRO A 133 -14.13 -4.37 6.85
C PRO A 133 -14.35 -3.10 7.70
N ALA A 134 -15.60 -2.75 8.01
CA ALA A 134 -15.96 -1.38 8.45
C ALA A 134 -15.32 -0.99 9.78
N ASN A 135 -15.36 -1.88 10.78
CA ASN A 135 -14.76 -1.66 12.09
C ASN A 135 -13.24 -1.46 11.99
N THR A 136 -12.56 -2.36 11.27
CA THR A 136 -11.11 -2.32 11.12
C THR A 136 -10.65 -1.15 10.26
N ASN A 137 -11.39 -0.78 9.21
CA ASN A 137 -11.14 0.42 8.42
C ASN A 137 -11.27 1.70 9.26
N ALA A 138 -12.30 1.79 10.12
CA ALA A 138 -12.45 2.91 11.06
C ALA A 138 -11.30 2.96 12.08
N LEU A 139 -10.83 1.80 12.57
CA LEU A 139 -9.69 1.73 13.48
C LEU A 139 -8.39 2.22 12.80
N ILE A 140 -8.18 1.81 11.55
CA ILE A 140 -7.04 2.25 10.73
C ILE A 140 -7.12 3.76 10.46
N LEU A 141 -8.30 4.27 10.14
CA LEU A 141 -8.53 5.71 9.97
C LEU A 141 -8.16 6.46 11.25
N LYS A 142 -8.65 6.02 12.41
CA LYS A 142 -8.33 6.66 13.70
C LYS A 142 -6.84 6.64 14.01
N LYS A 143 -6.14 5.56 13.67
CA LYS A 143 -4.69 5.44 13.87
C LYS A 143 -3.90 6.45 13.02
N PHE A 144 -4.32 6.67 11.78
CA PHE A 144 -3.63 7.57 10.85
C PHE A 144 -4.17 9.02 10.84
N ALA A 145 -5.22 9.31 11.61
CA ALA A 145 -5.70 10.65 11.90
C ALA A 145 -5.75 10.86 13.43
N PRO A 146 -4.59 10.86 14.12
CA PRO A 146 -4.55 10.97 15.58
C PRO A 146 -5.21 12.23 16.13
N SER A 147 -5.21 13.34 15.39
CA SER A 147 -5.84 14.60 15.80
C SER A 147 -7.37 14.58 15.79
N ILE A 148 -8.00 13.76 14.94
CA ILE A 148 -9.46 13.61 14.94
C ILE A 148 -9.86 12.88 16.23
N PRO A 149 -10.79 13.45 17.05
CA PRO A 149 -11.25 12.79 18.27
C PRO A 149 -11.75 11.38 18.00
N GLU A 150 -11.42 10.41 18.86
CA GLU A 150 -11.88 9.02 18.70
C GLU A 150 -13.41 8.90 18.66
N LYS A 151 -14.12 9.76 19.39
CA LYS A 151 -15.59 9.84 19.34
C LYS A 151 -16.14 10.29 18.00
N ASN A 152 -15.34 10.95 17.18
CA ASN A 152 -15.74 11.43 15.87
C ASN A 152 -15.51 10.43 14.73
N ILE A 153 -15.07 9.20 15.02
CA ILE A 153 -14.88 8.15 14.02
C ILE A 153 -15.72 6.94 14.41
N THR A 154 -16.68 6.59 13.55
CA THR A 154 -17.61 5.46 13.75
C THR A 154 -17.67 4.58 12.52
N CYS A 155 -18.24 3.39 12.65
CA CYS A 155 -18.56 2.52 11.52
C CYS A 155 -20.04 2.08 11.51
N LEU A 156 -20.52 1.71 10.33
CA LEU A 156 -21.94 1.46 10.09
C LEU A 156 -22.36 0.03 10.49
N THR A 157 -22.96 -0.12 11.67
CA THR A 157 -23.77 -1.29 12.06
C THR A 157 -25.28 -1.00 12.08
N ARG A 158 -25.68 0.23 11.72
CA ARG A 158 -27.07 0.66 11.68
C ARG A 158 -27.92 -0.12 10.67
N LEU A 159 -27.33 -0.59 9.58
CA LEU A 159 -28.04 -1.45 8.62
C LEU A 159 -28.43 -2.78 9.26
N ASP A 160 -27.55 -3.37 10.05
CA ASP A 160 -27.84 -4.61 10.75
C ASP A 160 -28.89 -4.40 11.84
N HIS A 161 -28.81 -3.28 12.55
CA HIS A 161 -29.84 -2.87 13.51
C HIS A 161 -31.21 -2.73 12.84
N ASN A 162 -31.28 -2.02 11.71
CA ASN A 162 -32.50 -1.83 10.93
C ASN A 162 -33.03 -3.16 10.36
N ARG A 163 -32.15 -4.09 9.97
CA ARG A 163 -32.53 -5.46 9.56
C ARG A 163 -33.14 -6.25 10.71
N ALA A 164 -32.55 -6.18 11.90
CA ALA A 164 -33.07 -6.82 13.10
C ALA A 164 -34.48 -6.29 13.45
N LEU A 165 -34.67 -4.97 13.46
CA LEU A 165 -36.00 -4.34 13.63
C LEU A 165 -37.01 -4.89 12.61
N GLY A 166 -36.63 -4.96 11.34
CA GLY A 166 -37.47 -5.50 10.27
C GLY A 166 -37.81 -6.98 10.45
N GLN A 167 -36.85 -7.83 10.86
CA GLN A 167 -37.15 -9.25 11.08
C GLN A 167 -38.07 -9.49 12.28
N ILE A 168 -37.95 -8.70 13.35
CA ILE A 168 -38.89 -8.75 14.47
C ILE A 168 -40.28 -8.28 14.02
N SER A 169 -40.36 -7.13 13.34
CA SER A 169 -41.60 -6.59 12.79
C SER A 169 -42.37 -7.61 11.94
N GLU A 170 -41.67 -8.32 11.04
CA GLU A 170 -42.26 -9.39 10.22
C GLU A 170 -42.67 -10.61 11.05
N ARG A 171 -41.85 -11.04 12.02
CA ARG A 171 -42.11 -12.25 12.82
C ARG A 171 -43.41 -12.14 13.63
N ILE A 172 -43.67 -10.98 14.22
CA ILE A 172 -44.86 -10.75 15.06
C ILE A 172 -45.95 -9.91 14.36
N ASN A 173 -45.77 -9.61 13.07
CA ASN A 173 -46.71 -8.87 12.23
C ASN A 173 -47.16 -7.52 12.84
N VAL A 174 -46.19 -6.70 13.23
CA VAL A 174 -46.42 -5.34 13.74
C VAL A 174 -45.71 -4.32 12.85
N HIS A 175 -46.09 -3.04 12.95
CA HIS A 175 -45.41 -1.99 12.21
C HIS A 175 -43.98 -1.79 12.76
N VAL A 176 -42.98 -1.66 11.89
CA VAL A 176 -41.57 -1.56 12.31
C VAL A 176 -41.28 -0.37 13.24
N GLY A 177 -42.06 0.71 13.12
CA GLY A 177 -41.96 1.88 13.99
C GLY A 177 -42.33 1.61 15.46
N ASP A 178 -43.04 0.52 15.73
CA ASP A 178 -43.43 0.09 17.07
C ASP A 178 -42.33 -0.75 17.74
N VAL A 179 -41.38 -1.29 16.97
CA VAL A 179 -40.23 -2.04 17.47
C VAL A 179 -39.09 -1.08 17.79
N LYS A 180 -38.48 -1.20 18.97
CA LYS A 180 -37.32 -0.41 19.35
C LYS A 180 -36.34 -1.20 20.20
N ASN A 181 -35.14 -0.65 20.36
CA ASN A 181 -34.15 -1.07 21.35
C ASN A 181 -33.53 -2.45 21.13
N VAL A 182 -33.55 -2.96 19.89
CA VAL A 182 -32.62 -4.02 19.47
C VAL A 182 -31.18 -3.51 19.52
N ILE A 183 -30.22 -4.41 19.65
CA ILE A 183 -28.80 -4.06 19.75
C ILE A 183 -28.01 -4.92 18.78
N ILE A 184 -27.00 -4.34 18.14
CA ILE A 184 -26.00 -5.08 17.38
C ILE A 184 -24.70 -4.90 18.14
N TRP A 185 -24.16 -5.99 18.68
CA TRP A 185 -22.87 -6.01 19.34
C TRP A 185 -21.78 -6.48 18.36
N GLY A 186 -20.61 -5.85 18.43
CA GLY A 186 -19.39 -6.37 17.80
C GLY A 186 -19.05 -5.85 16.42
N ASN A 187 -18.52 -6.77 15.61
CA ASN A 187 -18.03 -6.49 14.26
C ASN A 187 -19.19 -6.35 13.27
N HIS A 188 -19.03 -5.54 12.22
CA HIS A 188 -19.89 -5.58 11.03
C HIS A 188 -19.51 -6.79 10.16
N SER A 189 -19.81 -7.99 10.66
CA SER A 189 -19.47 -9.27 10.02
C SER A 189 -20.52 -10.33 10.34
N SER A 190 -20.25 -11.58 9.96
CA SER A 190 -21.08 -12.73 10.37
C SER A 190 -20.93 -13.10 11.85
N THR A 191 -19.97 -12.54 12.59
CA THR A 191 -19.84 -12.79 14.05
C THR A 191 -20.68 -11.83 14.88
N GLN A 192 -21.25 -10.78 14.29
CA GLN A 192 -22.12 -9.82 14.98
C GLN A 192 -23.18 -10.51 15.83
N TYR A 193 -23.57 -9.89 16.94
CA TYR A 193 -24.65 -10.39 17.78
C TYR A 193 -25.87 -9.46 17.74
N PRO A 194 -26.93 -9.84 17.01
CA PRO A 194 -28.24 -9.22 17.09
C PRO A 194 -28.95 -9.63 18.37
N ASP A 195 -29.05 -8.68 19.30
CA ASP A 195 -29.58 -8.87 20.65
C ASP A 195 -30.97 -8.23 20.76
N VAL A 196 -31.90 -9.00 21.34
CA VAL A 196 -33.30 -8.62 21.58
C VAL A 196 -33.66 -8.64 23.07
N ASN A 197 -32.73 -8.94 23.97
CA ASN A 197 -32.98 -9.05 25.41
C ASN A 197 -33.63 -7.78 25.98
N HIS A 198 -33.25 -6.63 25.44
CA HIS A 198 -33.71 -5.31 25.86
C HIS A 198 -34.67 -4.66 24.86
N ALA A 199 -35.03 -5.38 23.79
CA ALA A 199 -35.90 -4.87 22.74
C ALA A 199 -37.36 -4.90 23.20
N THR A 200 -38.12 -3.91 22.77
CA THR A 200 -39.55 -3.76 23.11
C THR A 200 -40.38 -3.41 21.90
N VAL A 201 -41.68 -3.68 22.00
CA VAL A 201 -42.69 -3.39 20.98
C VAL A 201 -43.84 -2.65 21.62
N ALA A 202 -44.27 -1.54 21.02
CA ALA A 202 -45.48 -0.85 21.43
C ALA A 202 -46.72 -1.68 20.99
N THR A 203 -47.61 -1.97 21.94
CA THR A 203 -48.87 -2.67 21.69
C THR A 203 -50.04 -1.84 22.22
N SER A 204 -51.28 -2.25 21.90
CA SER A 204 -52.48 -1.65 22.49
C SER A 204 -52.53 -1.78 24.03
N SER A 205 -51.78 -2.72 24.61
CA SER A 205 -51.68 -2.95 26.05
C SER A 205 -50.44 -2.31 26.71
N GLY A 206 -49.70 -1.48 25.97
CA GLY A 206 -48.44 -0.86 26.40
C GLY A 206 -47.20 -1.48 25.76
N GLU A 207 -46.02 -1.12 26.26
CA GLU A 207 -44.74 -1.66 25.79
C GLU A 207 -44.51 -3.08 26.33
N LYS A 208 -44.18 -4.00 25.43
CA LYS A 208 -43.94 -5.41 25.73
C LYS A 208 -42.55 -5.83 25.28
N ASN A 209 -41.92 -6.76 25.99
CA ASN A 209 -40.60 -7.25 25.60
C ASN A 209 -40.71 -8.13 24.35
N VAL A 210 -39.71 -8.06 23.45
CA VAL A 210 -39.70 -8.87 22.22
C VAL A 210 -39.71 -10.38 22.53
N ARG A 211 -38.98 -10.84 23.56
CA ARG A 211 -38.99 -12.26 23.95
C ARG A 211 -40.37 -12.72 24.42
N GLU A 212 -41.10 -11.89 25.16
CA GLU A 212 -42.48 -12.18 25.60
C GLU A 212 -43.42 -12.34 24.40
N LEU A 213 -43.33 -11.44 23.42
CA LEU A 213 -44.24 -11.44 22.27
C LEU A 213 -43.93 -12.55 21.26
N VAL A 214 -42.65 -12.85 21.05
CA VAL A 214 -42.22 -13.91 20.12
C VAL A 214 -42.43 -15.29 20.76
N ALA A 215 -42.24 -15.41 22.08
CA ALA A 215 -42.41 -16.63 22.87
C ALA A 215 -41.67 -17.86 22.30
N ASP A 216 -40.51 -17.64 21.67
CA ASP A 216 -39.71 -18.66 20.99
C ASP A 216 -38.21 -18.31 21.10
N ASP A 217 -37.62 -18.62 22.26
CA ASP A 217 -36.20 -18.34 22.53
C ASP A 217 -35.27 -19.16 21.63
N ASN A 218 -35.69 -20.34 21.16
CA ASN A 218 -34.90 -21.14 20.22
C ASN A 218 -34.74 -20.39 18.90
N TRP A 219 -35.83 -19.86 18.35
CA TRP A 219 -35.79 -19.04 17.14
C TRP A 219 -34.95 -17.78 17.35
N LEU A 220 -35.15 -17.06 18.47
CA LEU A 220 -34.40 -15.83 18.78
C LEU A 220 -32.90 -16.06 18.95
N ASN A 221 -32.50 -17.16 19.58
CA ASN A 221 -31.10 -17.46 19.87
C ASN A 221 -30.38 -18.24 18.75
N SER A 222 -31.06 -18.55 17.63
CA SER A 222 -30.47 -19.29 16.50
C SER A 222 -30.86 -18.71 15.13
N GLU A 223 -32.06 -19.00 14.65
CA GLU A 223 -32.55 -18.63 13.31
C GLU A 223 -32.56 -17.12 13.10
N PHE A 224 -33.05 -16.34 14.07
CA PHE A 224 -33.07 -14.88 14.01
C PHE A 224 -31.67 -14.31 13.84
N ILE A 225 -30.72 -14.74 14.68
CA ILE A 225 -29.32 -14.29 14.62
C ILE A 225 -28.74 -14.61 13.25
N THR A 226 -28.89 -15.86 12.79
CA THR A 226 -28.39 -16.32 11.48
C THR A 226 -29.02 -15.52 10.33
N MET A 227 -30.32 -15.23 10.41
CA MET A 227 -31.07 -14.50 9.41
C MET A 227 -30.57 -13.06 9.25
N VAL A 228 -30.25 -12.38 10.36
CA VAL A 228 -29.67 -11.03 10.33
C VAL A 228 -28.24 -11.08 9.81
N GLN A 229 -27.40 -11.99 10.33
CA GLN A 229 -26.00 -12.18 9.89
C GLN A 229 -25.89 -12.46 8.38
N GLN A 230 -26.81 -13.27 7.82
CA GLN A 230 -26.81 -13.68 6.42
C GLN A 230 -27.69 -12.80 5.52
N ARG A 231 -28.27 -11.71 6.05
CA ARG A 231 -29.22 -10.89 5.28
C ARG A 231 -28.60 -10.26 4.04
N GLY A 232 -27.32 -9.87 4.12
CA GLY A 232 -26.58 -9.36 2.97
C GLY A 232 -26.48 -10.38 1.84
N ALA A 233 -26.13 -11.64 2.17
CA ALA A 233 -26.04 -12.73 1.20
C ALA A 233 -27.40 -13.07 0.58
N ALA A 234 -28.47 -13.05 1.36
CA ALA A 234 -29.83 -13.24 0.85
C ALA A 234 -30.23 -12.17 -0.18
N ILE A 235 -29.89 -10.90 0.07
CA ILE A 235 -30.15 -9.81 -0.88
C ILE A 235 -29.34 -9.97 -2.16
N ILE A 236 -28.05 -10.31 -2.04
CA ILE A 236 -27.19 -10.58 -3.21
C ILE A 236 -27.75 -11.72 -4.05
N LYS A 237 -28.18 -12.81 -3.41
CA LYS A 237 -28.78 -13.96 -4.11
C LYS A 237 -30.01 -13.56 -4.92
N ALA A 238 -30.88 -12.73 -4.33
CA ALA A 238 -32.14 -12.28 -4.92
C ALA A 238 -31.95 -11.23 -6.04
N ARG A 239 -31.11 -10.20 -5.80
CA ARG A 239 -30.96 -9.04 -6.70
C ARG A 239 -29.76 -9.11 -7.63
N LYS A 240 -28.83 -10.05 -7.40
CA LYS A 240 -27.49 -10.12 -8.04
C LYS A 240 -26.59 -8.91 -7.73
N LEU A 241 -27.03 -8.03 -6.84
CA LEU A 241 -26.35 -6.82 -6.41
C LEU A 241 -26.43 -6.70 -4.88
N SER A 242 -25.47 -6.01 -4.29
CA SER A 242 -25.47 -5.70 -2.86
C SER A 242 -26.61 -4.74 -2.47
N SER A 243 -26.87 -4.63 -1.17
CA SER A 243 -28.00 -3.87 -0.61
C SER A 243 -27.72 -2.35 -0.57
N ALA A 244 -27.61 -1.71 -1.74
CA ALA A 244 -27.23 -0.31 -1.85
C ALA A 244 -28.21 0.67 -1.19
N LEU A 245 -29.51 0.57 -1.53
CA LEU A 245 -30.55 1.45 -1.01
C LEU A 245 -30.63 1.43 0.52
N SER A 246 -30.70 0.24 1.12
CA SER A 246 -30.85 0.11 2.57
C SER A 246 -29.57 0.49 3.31
N ALA A 247 -28.39 0.29 2.72
CA ALA A 247 -27.13 0.79 3.27
C ALA A 247 -27.10 2.33 3.27
N ALA A 248 -27.47 2.98 2.16
CA ALA A 248 -27.56 4.44 2.05
C ALA A 248 -28.57 5.03 3.06
N SER A 249 -29.76 4.42 3.16
CA SER A 249 -30.78 4.81 4.15
C SER A 249 -30.25 4.69 5.57
N SER A 250 -29.59 3.57 5.91
CA SER A 250 -29.07 3.33 7.26
C SER A 250 -27.89 4.24 7.61
N ALA A 251 -27.09 4.64 6.61
CA ALA A 251 -26.05 5.66 6.79
C ALA A 251 -26.66 7.05 7.06
N CYS A 252 -27.76 7.40 6.37
CA CYS A 252 -28.53 8.61 6.70
C CYS A 252 -29.08 8.55 8.13
N ASP A 253 -29.70 7.43 8.52
CA ASP A 253 -30.24 7.26 9.87
C ASP A 253 -29.16 7.37 10.95
N HIS A 254 -27.98 6.77 10.70
CA HIS A 254 -26.84 6.84 11.61
C HIS A 254 -26.38 8.28 11.85
N ILE A 255 -26.10 9.03 10.77
CA ILE A 255 -25.67 10.43 10.88
C ILE A 255 -26.80 11.30 11.46
N ARG A 256 -28.05 11.06 11.05
CA ARG A 256 -29.20 11.81 11.53
C ARG A 256 -29.35 11.70 13.04
N ASP A 257 -29.35 10.48 13.57
CA ASP A 257 -29.46 10.28 15.02
C ASP A 257 -28.22 10.80 15.75
N TRP A 258 -27.03 10.66 15.16
CA TRP A 258 -25.82 11.21 15.75
C TRP A 258 -25.87 12.74 15.87
N VAL A 259 -26.27 13.45 14.81
CA VAL A 259 -26.29 14.92 14.76
C VAL A 259 -27.51 15.51 15.47
N LEU A 260 -28.71 14.98 15.20
CA LEU A 260 -29.98 15.51 15.70
C LEU A 260 -30.44 14.90 17.02
N GLY A 261 -29.80 13.80 17.44
CA GLY A 261 -30.10 13.08 18.66
C GLY A 261 -31.07 11.93 18.48
N THR A 262 -30.94 10.91 19.33
CA THR A 262 -31.87 9.78 19.40
C THR A 262 -33.14 10.18 20.15
N PRO A 263 -34.33 9.72 19.75
CA PRO A 263 -35.56 9.95 20.51
C PRO A 263 -35.46 9.41 21.95
N LYS A 264 -36.11 10.10 22.90
CA LYS A 264 -36.11 9.68 24.32
C LYS A 264 -36.57 8.23 24.48
N GLY A 265 -35.79 7.44 25.20
CA GLY A 265 -36.07 6.02 25.45
C GLY A 265 -35.79 5.10 24.26
N LYS A 266 -35.17 5.60 23.19
CA LYS A 266 -34.64 4.81 22.08
C LYS A 266 -33.12 4.85 22.05
N TRP A 267 -32.49 3.73 21.75
CA TRP A 267 -31.07 3.65 21.40
C TRP A 267 -30.89 2.99 20.03
N VAL A 268 -29.71 3.21 19.45
CA VAL A 268 -29.31 2.69 18.14
C VAL A 268 -27.96 1.99 18.25
N SER A 269 -27.61 1.19 17.25
CA SER A 269 -26.29 0.55 17.20
C SER A 269 -25.31 1.39 16.39
N MET A 270 -24.14 1.65 16.96
CA MET A 270 -23.02 2.33 16.29
C MET A 270 -21.72 1.59 16.60
N GLY A 271 -20.91 1.31 15.58
CA GLY A 271 -19.53 0.89 15.76
C GLY A 271 -18.71 2.08 16.23
N VAL A 272 -18.26 2.07 17.47
CA VAL A 272 -17.56 3.19 18.12
C VAL A 272 -16.28 2.72 18.80
N TYR A 273 -15.40 3.66 19.14
CA TYR A 273 -14.17 3.35 19.86
C TYR A 273 -14.48 2.84 21.27
N SER A 274 -14.06 1.60 21.55
CA SER A 274 -14.28 0.93 22.83
C SER A 274 -13.47 1.59 23.95
N ASP A 275 -14.17 1.91 25.04
CA ASP A 275 -13.63 2.51 26.27
C ASP A 275 -13.49 1.50 27.43
N GLY A 276 -13.75 0.21 27.18
CA GLY A 276 -13.81 -0.81 28.23
C GLY A 276 -15.23 -1.17 28.67
N SER A 277 -16.24 -0.45 28.19
CA SER A 277 -17.65 -0.72 28.49
C SER A 277 -18.00 -2.18 28.22
N TYR A 278 -18.77 -2.78 29.13
CA TYR A 278 -19.18 -4.18 29.08
C TYR A 278 -18.02 -5.19 29.05
N GLY A 279 -16.82 -4.80 29.51
CA GLY A 279 -15.65 -5.67 29.54
C GLY A 279 -15.04 -5.92 28.16
N ILE A 280 -15.44 -5.17 27.13
CA ILE A 280 -14.86 -5.22 25.79
C ILE A 280 -13.53 -4.47 25.79
N GLN A 281 -12.49 -5.06 25.20
CA GLN A 281 -11.15 -4.52 25.15
C GLN A 281 -11.14 -3.08 24.61
N PRO A 282 -10.51 -2.12 25.33
CA PRO A 282 -10.31 -0.77 24.82
C PRO A 282 -9.49 -0.72 23.54
N GLY A 283 -9.77 0.26 22.69
CA GLY A 283 -9.02 0.49 21.45
C GLY A 283 -9.35 -0.46 20.30
N LEU A 284 -10.59 -0.98 20.30
CA LEU A 284 -11.26 -1.58 19.15
C LEU A 284 -12.37 -0.64 18.67
N ILE A 285 -12.72 -0.68 17.39
CA ILE A 285 -14.03 -0.18 16.95
C ILE A 285 -15.02 -1.33 17.11
N TYR A 286 -15.98 -1.19 18.02
CA TYR A 286 -16.93 -2.24 18.39
C TYR A 286 -18.34 -1.65 18.42
N SER A 287 -19.34 -2.39 17.94
CA SER A 287 -20.72 -1.93 17.94
C SER A 287 -21.35 -2.02 19.32
N PHE A 288 -21.89 -0.91 19.81
CA PHE A 288 -22.56 -0.81 21.10
C PHE A 288 -23.98 -0.22 20.93
N PRO A 289 -24.88 -0.44 21.90
CA PRO A 289 -26.08 0.37 22.03
C PRO A 289 -25.66 1.78 22.49
N VAL A 290 -26.04 2.79 21.72
CA VAL A 290 -25.75 4.18 22.04
C VAL A 290 -27.00 5.05 21.97
N THR A 291 -27.00 6.10 22.78
CA THR A 291 -27.88 7.26 22.62
C THR A 291 -27.06 8.43 22.09
N CYS A 292 -27.70 9.34 21.37
CA CYS A 292 -27.06 10.52 20.83
C CYS A 292 -27.78 11.77 21.31
N GLU A 293 -27.02 12.80 21.70
CA GLU A 293 -27.53 14.11 22.06
C GLU A 293 -26.51 15.17 21.62
N LYS A 294 -26.97 16.22 20.91
CA LYS A 294 -26.16 17.38 20.50
C LYS A 294 -24.87 16.99 19.76
N GLY A 295 -24.93 16.02 18.86
CA GLY A 295 -23.77 15.58 18.08
C GLY A 295 -22.84 14.61 18.81
N GLU A 296 -23.14 14.23 20.04
CA GLU A 296 -22.32 13.32 20.84
C GLU A 296 -23.07 12.02 21.11
N TRP A 297 -22.40 10.88 20.92
CA TRP A 297 -22.94 9.58 21.31
C TRP A 297 -22.45 9.18 22.71
N SER A 298 -23.25 8.38 23.40
CA SER A 298 -22.94 7.77 24.68
C SER A 298 -23.42 6.33 24.71
N ILE A 299 -22.52 5.40 25.08
CA ILE A 299 -22.87 3.99 25.28
C ILE A 299 -23.94 3.92 26.38
N VAL A 300 -25.03 3.22 26.10
CA VAL A 300 -26.06 2.91 27.10
C VAL A 300 -25.42 2.01 28.14
N GLN A 301 -25.43 2.41 29.40
CA GLN A 301 -24.83 1.66 30.51
C GLN A 301 -25.88 0.85 31.28
N GLY A 302 -25.43 -0.11 32.09
CA GLY A 302 -26.28 -0.82 33.07
C GLY A 302 -27.18 -1.91 32.49
N LEU A 303 -27.07 -2.21 31.19
CA LEU A 303 -27.75 -3.36 30.58
C LEU A 303 -27.23 -4.69 31.18
N LYS A 304 -28.15 -5.58 31.53
CA LYS A 304 -27.80 -6.93 31.99
C LYS A 304 -27.32 -7.78 30.81
N ILE A 305 -26.19 -8.44 30.97
CA ILE A 305 -25.61 -9.37 30.01
C ILE A 305 -25.68 -10.77 30.61
N ASP A 306 -26.46 -11.66 29.99
CA ASP A 306 -26.51 -13.06 30.38
C ASP A 306 -25.34 -13.87 29.81
N GLU A 307 -25.22 -15.13 30.21
CA GLU A 307 -24.11 -16.01 29.80
C GLU A 307 -24.08 -16.24 28.28
N PHE A 308 -25.25 -16.41 27.65
CA PHE A 308 -25.37 -16.59 26.20
C PHE A 308 -24.86 -15.35 25.46
N SER A 309 -25.28 -14.16 25.90
CA SER A 309 -24.87 -12.88 25.35
C SER A 309 -23.37 -12.67 25.53
N ARG A 310 -22.84 -12.93 26.73
CA ARG A 310 -21.40 -12.81 27.01
C ARG A 310 -20.55 -13.61 26.02
N ALA A 311 -20.89 -14.89 25.83
CA ALA A 311 -20.19 -15.75 24.89
C ALA A 311 -20.24 -15.21 23.44
N LYS A 312 -21.34 -14.58 23.02
CA LYS A 312 -21.46 -13.96 21.70
C LYS A 312 -20.65 -12.66 21.59
N LEU A 313 -20.65 -11.83 22.63
CA LEU A 313 -19.85 -10.60 22.70
C LEU A 313 -18.35 -10.92 22.61
N ASP A 314 -17.89 -11.95 23.31
CA ASP A 314 -16.50 -12.41 23.32
C ASP A 314 -16.07 -12.95 21.94
N ALA A 315 -16.93 -13.73 21.28
CA ALA A 315 -16.62 -14.31 19.98
C ALA A 315 -16.39 -13.25 18.90
N THR A 316 -17.22 -12.20 18.89
CA THR A 316 -17.07 -11.10 17.91
C THR A 316 -15.94 -10.13 18.28
N GLU A 317 -15.66 -9.97 19.58
CA GLU A 317 -14.47 -9.25 20.06
C GLU A 317 -13.18 -9.93 19.60
N GLN A 318 -13.11 -11.25 19.75
CA GLN A 318 -11.95 -12.05 19.33
C GLN A 318 -11.66 -11.89 17.83
N GLU A 319 -12.70 -11.89 16.99
CA GLU A 319 -12.53 -11.61 15.55
C GLU A 319 -11.93 -10.21 15.30
N LEU A 320 -12.38 -9.18 16.02
CA LEU A 320 -11.85 -7.83 15.87
C LEU A 320 -10.39 -7.72 16.32
N ILE A 321 -9.99 -8.44 17.37
CA ILE A 321 -8.61 -8.53 17.82
C ILE A 321 -7.73 -9.15 16.72
N GLU A 322 -8.21 -10.22 16.09
CA GLU A 322 -7.51 -10.89 14.98
C GLU A 322 -7.40 -9.99 13.74
N GLU A 323 -8.50 -9.31 13.35
CA GLU A 323 -8.47 -8.36 12.23
C GLU A 323 -7.51 -7.20 12.49
N LYS A 324 -7.51 -6.65 13.72
CA LYS A 324 -6.58 -5.60 14.13
C LYS A 324 -5.13 -6.07 14.03
N ALA A 325 -4.82 -7.26 14.53
CA ALA A 325 -3.48 -7.82 14.46
C ALA A 325 -3.01 -7.99 13.01
N LEU A 326 -3.89 -8.48 12.14
CA LEU A 326 -3.64 -8.62 10.70
C LEU A 326 -3.44 -7.27 10.02
N ALA A 327 -4.30 -6.29 10.29
CA ALA A 327 -4.18 -4.95 9.69
C ALA A 327 -2.87 -4.27 10.11
N TYR A 328 -2.42 -4.48 11.35
CA TYR A 328 -1.17 -3.91 11.87
C TYR A 328 0.08 -4.70 11.47
N SER A 329 -0.03 -5.99 11.12
CA SER A 329 1.13 -6.72 10.57
C SER A 329 1.54 -6.13 9.22
N TRP A 330 0.56 -5.79 8.37
CA TRP A 330 0.81 -5.15 7.08
C TRP A 330 1.42 -3.75 7.18
N GLU A 331 1.18 -3.02 8.26
CA GLU A 331 1.88 -1.74 8.47
C GLU A 331 3.39 -1.96 8.64
N ARG A 332 3.79 -2.98 9.40
CA ARG A 332 5.22 -3.32 9.56
C ARG A 332 5.85 -3.70 8.22
N ASP A 333 5.07 -4.38 7.37
CA ASP A 333 5.51 -4.77 6.03
C ASP A 333 5.51 -3.57 5.05
N LEU A 334 4.56 -2.64 5.14
CA LEU A 334 4.50 -1.39 4.37
C LEU A 334 5.65 -0.43 4.74
N VAL A 335 6.04 -0.37 6.02
CA VAL A 335 7.24 0.36 6.47
C VAL A 335 8.53 -0.30 5.94
N SER A 336 8.49 -1.59 5.59
CA SER A 336 9.58 -2.29 4.92
C SER A 336 9.53 -2.25 3.38
N GLY A 337 8.40 -1.83 2.79
CA GLY A 337 8.09 -1.90 1.35
C GLY A 337 7.61 -0.60 0.70
N ALA A 338 7.79 0.56 1.35
CA ALA A 338 7.36 1.85 0.83
C ALA A 338 8.27 2.39 -0.29
N TYR A 339 8.20 1.81 -1.50
CA TYR A 339 8.56 2.44 -2.78
C TYR A 339 7.98 1.61 -3.96
N LEU A 340 6.65 1.51 -4.07
CA LEU A 340 6.05 0.83 -5.23
C LEU A 340 4.66 1.31 -5.64
N VAL A 341 4.20 2.48 -5.17
CA VAL A 341 2.89 3.02 -5.60
C VAL A 341 2.97 4.51 -5.87
N ASP A 342 3.58 4.83 -7.01
CA ASP A 342 3.17 5.88 -7.95
C ASP A 342 3.54 5.33 -9.34
N PHE A 343 2.85 5.77 -10.40
CA PHE A 343 2.97 5.32 -11.82
C PHE A 343 1.90 4.34 -12.32
N VAL A 344 0.70 4.88 -12.60
CA VAL A 344 -0.29 4.25 -13.51
C VAL A 344 -0.74 5.18 -14.65
N LEU A 345 -0.26 6.43 -14.76
CA LEU A 345 -0.84 7.40 -15.72
C LEU A 345 0.03 7.80 -16.93
N VAL A 346 1.10 7.09 -17.26
CA VAL A 346 1.94 7.38 -18.46
C VAL A 346 2.04 6.21 -19.45
N THR A 347 1.55 5.02 -19.08
CA THR A 347 1.84 3.79 -19.84
C THR A 347 0.92 3.55 -21.05
N GLU A 348 -0.24 4.23 -21.14
CA GLU A 348 -1.17 4.03 -22.27
C GLU A 348 -0.83 4.83 -23.53
N TYR A 349 0.05 5.84 -23.47
CA TYR A 349 0.41 6.63 -24.66
C TYR A 349 1.51 6.00 -25.54
N ILE A 350 2.31 5.07 -25.00
CA ILE A 350 3.45 4.47 -25.73
C ILE A 350 3.06 3.16 -26.47
N ARG A 351 1.88 2.59 -26.18
CA ARG A 351 1.42 1.32 -26.78
C ARG A 351 1.11 1.38 -28.28
N SER A 352 1.06 2.55 -28.90
CA SER A 352 0.66 2.68 -30.31
C SER A 352 1.80 2.67 -31.34
N LEU A 353 3.09 2.56 -30.95
CA LEU A 353 4.15 2.99 -31.87
C LEU A 353 5.23 2.01 -32.35
N LEU A 354 5.44 0.79 -31.85
CA LEU A 354 6.60 0.00 -32.33
C LEU A 354 6.33 -1.51 -32.45
N HIS A 355 6.09 -1.96 -33.68
CA HIS A 355 6.18 -3.37 -34.09
C HIS A 355 7.62 -3.72 -34.49
N ILE A 356 8.38 -4.33 -33.58
CA ILE A 356 9.53 -5.20 -33.90
C ILE A 356 9.59 -6.29 -32.81
N GLU A 357 9.40 -7.56 -33.18
CA GLU A 357 9.61 -8.69 -32.25
C GLU A 357 11.11 -9.01 -32.16
N LYS A 358 11.67 -8.88 -30.94
CA LYS A 358 13.02 -9.33 -30.59
C LYS A 358 12.93 -10.67 -29.85
N GLU A 359 13.96 -11.52 -29.95
CA GLU A 359 14.07 -12.75 -29.15
C GLU A 359 14.16 -12.43 -27.64
N PRO A 360 13.50 -13.21 -26.76
CA PRO A 360 13.49 -12.94 -25.33
C PRO A 360 14.82 -13.27 -24.64
N LEU A 361 15.34 -12.33 -23.86
CA LEU A 361 16.55 -12.52 -23.03
C LEU A 361 16.19 -13.29 -21.76
N ARG A 362 16.96 -14.32 -21.41
CA ARG A 362 16.78 -15.05 -20.14
C ARG A 362 17.66 -14.44 -19.05
N VAL A 363 17.05 -13.86 -18.03
CA VAL A 363 17.75 -13.10 -16.97
C VAL A 363 17.65 -13.87 -15.65
N LEU A 364 18.79 -14.25 -15.06
CA LEU A 364 18.88 -14.86 -13.73
C LEU A 364 19.11 -13.80 -12.65
N VAL A 365 18.34 -13.86 -11.56
CA VAL A 365 18.44 -12.94 -10.43
C VAL A 365 18.42 -13.71 -9.10
N THR A 366 19.20 -13.26 -8.11
CA THR A 366 19.33 -13.91 -6.79
C THR A 366 19.17 -12.95 -5.60
N GLY A 367 18.58 -13.43 -4.49
CA GLY A 367 18.54 -12.75 -3.18
C GLY A 367 17.63 -11.51 -3.07
N LYS A 368 17.68 -10.83 -1.91
CA LYS A 368 16.79 -9.69 -1.54
C LYS A 368 16.83 -8.49 -2.48
N ILE A 369 17.89 -8.33 -3.26
CA ILE A 369 18.01 -7.24 -4.24
C ILE A 369 17.35 -7.61 -5.56
N GLY A 370 17.14 -8.90 -5.83
CA GLY A 370 16.43 -9.33 -7.03
C GLY A 370 15.02 -8.79 -7.15
N TYR A 371 14.34 -8.60 -6.02
CA TYR A 371 13.04 -7.94 -5.93
C TYR A 371 13.05 -6.48 -6.39
N ALA A 372 14.16 -5.76 -6.16
CA ALA A 372 14.28 -4.35 -6.53
C ALA A 372 14.51 -4.17 -8.04
N ILE A 373 15.09 -5.17 -8.72
CA ILE A 373 15.41 -5.12 -10.14
C ILE A 373 14.20 -5.47 -11.02
N VAL A 374 13.27 -6.31 -10.53
CA VAL A 374 12.09 -6.73 -11.29
C VAL A 374 11.25 -5.54 -11.82
N PRO A 375 10.89 -4.52 -11.01
CA PRO A 375 10.17 -3.34 -11.49
C PRO A 375 10.95 -2.54 -12.54
N MET A 376 12.28 -2.56 -12.50
CA MET A 376 13.13 -1.82 -13.44
C MET A 376 13.24 -2.51 -14.80
N ILE A 377 13.32 -3.84 -14.81
CA ILE A 377 13.20 -4.64 -16.03
C ILE A 377 11.82 -4.41 -16.67
N ALA A 378 10.77 -4.35 -15.84
CA ALA A 378 9.39 -4.14 -16.27
C ALA A 378 9.18 -2.81 -17.02
N LYS A 379 9.95 -1.77 -16.65
CA LYS A 379 9.93 -0.44 -17.27
C LYS A 379 10.74 -0.35 -18.57
N GLY A 380 11.56 -1.37 -18.88
CA GLY A 380 12.51 -1.32 -19.99
C GLY A 380 13.78 -0.51 -19.67
N ASP A 381 13.93 -0.03 -18.44
CA ASP A 381 15.06 0.79 -17.99
C ASP A 381 16.40 0.03 -18.10
N MET A 382 16.35 -1.29 -17.93
CA MET A 382 17.53 -2.17 -17.90
C MET A 382 17.90 -2.78 -19.25
N LEU A 383 16.93 -3.06 -20.12
CA LEU A 383 17.15 -3.84 -21.35
C LEU A 383 16.74 -3.10 -22.62
N GLY A 384 16.30 -1.84 -22.47
CA GLY A 384 15.73 -1.01 -23.51
C GLY A 384 14.22 -1.24 -23.70
N PRO A 385 13.50 -0.23 -24.20
CA PRO A 385 12.07 -0.34 -24.47
C PRO A 385 11.78 -1.44 -25.50
N GLY A 386 10.82 -2.30 -25.19
CA GLY A 386 10.35 -3.35 -26.10
C GLY A 386 11.18 -4.65 -26.12
N GLN A 387 12.23 -4.80 -25.30
CA GLN A 387 13.01 -6.05 -25.21
C GLN A 387 12.29 -7.11 -24.35
N PRO A 388 11.83 -8.25 -24.92
CA PRO A 388 11.19 -9.29 -24.13
C PRO A 388 12.20 -10.07 -23.26
N VAL A 389 11.70 -10.63 -22.16
CA VAL A 389 12.48 -11.19 -21.04
C VAL A 389 11.82 -12.45 -20.50
N ILE A 390 12.64 -13.46 -20.23
CA ILE A 390 12.27 -14.63 -19.41
C ILE A 390 13.06 -14.50 -18.11
N LEU A 391 12.37 -14.28 -17.00
CA LEU A 391 13.00 -14.10 -15.69
C LEU A 391 13.21 -15.46 -15.01
N ARG A 392 14.42 -15.69 -14.52
CA ARG A 392 14.82 -16.86 -13.71
C ARG A 392 15.24 -16.35 -12.33
N MET A 393 14.66 -16.88 -11.27
CA MET A 393 14.94 -16.48 -9.89
C MET A 393 15.46 -17.68 -9.11
N LEU A 394 16.58 -17.51 -8.42
CA LEU A 394 17.16 -18.50 -7.53
C LEU A 394 17.20 -17.95 -6.10
N ASP A 395 16.44 -18.56 -5.19
CA ASP A 395 16.37 -18.17 -3.78
C ASP A 395 16.08 -19.38 -2.87
N ILE A 396 16.12 -19.18 -1.54
CA ILE A 396 15.86 -20.24 -0.54
C ILE A 396 14.39 -20.64 -0.47
N GLU A 397 14.11 -21.83 0.07
CA GLU A 397 12.83 -22.54 -0.04
C GLU A 397 11.55 -21.79 0.36
N PRO A 398 11.47 -20.99 1.45
CA PRO A 398 10.25 -20.21 1.71
C PRO A 398 10.07 -19.02 0.75
N VAL A 399 11.17 -18.57 0.16
CA VAL A 399 11.25 -17.38 -0.69
C VAL A 399 10.94 -17.74 -2.16
N ALA A 400 11.51 -18.85 -2.64
CA ALA A 400 11.22 -19.39 -3.96
C ALA A 400 9.75 -19.82 -4.10
N GLU A 401 9.13 -20.35 -3.05
CA GLU A 401 7.72 -20.76 -3.08
C GLU A 401 6.76 -19.56 -3.09
N ALA A 402 7.06 -18.52 -2.29
CA ALA A 402 6.34 -17.25 -2.35
C ALA A 402 6.42 -16.62 -3.75
N LEU A 403 7.58 -16.70 -4.40
CA LEU A 403 7.81 -16.17 -5.75
C LEU A 403 7.01 -16.90 -6.85
N LYS A 404 6.73 -18.20 -6.70
CA LYS A 404 5.85 -18.91 -7.63
C LYS A 404 4.42 -18.36 -7.59
N GLY A 405 3.96 -17.86 -6.45
CA GLY A 405 2.66 -17.20 -6.30
C GLY A 405 2.56 -15.84 -7.00
N VAL A 406 3.67 -15.10 -7.11
CA VAL A 406 3.74 -13.78 -7.77
C VAL A 406 3.93 -13.90 -9.30
N ARG A 407 4.18 -15.12 -9.81
CA ARG A 407 4.36 -15.41 -11.24
C ARG A 407 3.22 -14.88 -12.11
N MET A 408 1.97 -15.11 -11.70
CA MET A 408 0.79 -14.68 -12.45
C MET A 408 0.67 -13.15 -12.42
N GLU A 409 0.96 -12.50 -11.29
CA GLU A 409 0.88 -11.05 -11.16
C GLU A 409 1.92 -10.31 -12.02
N LEU A 410 3.14 -10.86 -12.14
CA LEU A 410 4.19 -10.26 -12.98
C LEU A 410 3.92 -10.41 -14.49
N ILE A 411 3.22 -11.47 -14.89
CA ILE A 411 2.87 -11.75 -16.30
C ILE A 411 1.55 -11.05 -16.67
N ASP A 412 0.54 -11.06 -15.79
CA ASP A 412 -0.81 -10.54 -16.08
C ASP A 412 -0.95 -9.02 -15.83
N ALA A 413 -0.06 -8.38 -15.06
CA ALA A 413 -0.09 -6.93 -14.81
C ALA A 413 0.32 -6.05 -16.02
N ALA A 414 0.17 -6.57 -17.24
CA ALA A 414 0.34 -5.83 -18.49
C ALA A 414 1.77 -5.27 -18.73
N PHE A 415 2.80 -5.96 -18.25
CA PHE A 415 4.19 -5.71 -18.63
C PHE A 415 4.52 -6.49 -19.93
N PRO A 416 4.46 -5.87 -21.13
CA PRO A 416 4.63 -6.58 -22.40
C PRO A 416 6.03 -7.20 -22.59
N LEU A 417 6.97 -6.90 -21.69
CA LEU A 417 8.35 -7.37 -21.72
C LEU A 417 8.51 -8.76 -21.09
N PHE A 418 7.76 -9.14 -20.04
CA PHE A 418 7.95 -10.46 -19.44
C PHE A 418 7.17 -11.55 -20.19
N LYS A 419 7.89 -12.51 -20.77
CA LYS A 419 7.33 -13.67 -21.49
C LYS A 419 7.15 -14.89 -20.59
N ASP A 420 7.97 -15.02 -19.55
CA ASP A 420 7.87 -16.07 -18.53
C ASP A 420 8.64 -15.67 -17.27
N VAL A 421 8.22 -16.18 -16.12
CA VAL A 421 8.90 -16.02 -14.82
C VAL A 421 8.97 -17.38 -14.14
N PHE A 422 10.16 -17.78 -13.73
CA PHE A 422 10.42 -19.06 -13.09
C PHE A 422 11.30 -18.88 -11.86
N ALA A 423 10.84 -19.38 -10.71
CA ALA A 423 11.56 -19.35 -9.45
C ALA A 423 11.83 -20.77 -8.96
N THR A 424 13.06 -21.06 -8.56
CA THR A 424 13.48 -22.38 -8.08
C THR A 424 14.52 -22.24 -6.97
N THR A 425 14.66 -23.28 -6.16
CA THR A 425 15.78 -23.45 -5.23
C THR A 425 16.95 -24.20 -5.90
N ASN A 426 16.73 -24.79 -7.08
CA ASN A 426 17.73 -25.56 -7.81
C ASN A 426 18.55 -24.66 -8.76
N ALA A 427 19.84 -24.52 -8.48
CA ALA A 427 20.74 -23.68 -9.27
C ALA A 427 20.89 -24.15 -10.72
N GLU A 428 20.90 -25.46 -11.00
CA GLU A 428 21.04 -25.99 -12.36
C GLU A 428 19.82 -25.65 -13.21
N GLU A 429 18.63 -25.75 -12.62
CA GLU A 429 17.38 -25.35 -13.28
C GLU A 429 17.31 -23.84 -13.49
N ALA A 430 17.74 -23.06 -12.49
CA ALA A 430 17.75 -21.60 -12.58
C ALA A 430 18.70 -21.07 -13.67
N CYS A 431 19.87 -21.72 -13.83
CA CYS A 431 20.90 -21.31 -14.79
C CYS A 431 20.63 -21.77 -16.23
N LYS A 432 19.63 -22.63 -16.45
CA LYS A 432 19.39 -23.26 -17.75
C LYS A 432 19.00 -22.24 -18.82
N GLY A 433 19.89 -22.05 -19.80
CA GLY A 433 19.68 -21.18 -20.95
C GLY A 433 19.70 -19.68 -20.64
N VAL A 434 20.20 -19.30 -19.46
CA VAL A 434 20.38 -17.91 -19.02
C VAL A 434 21.34 -17.18 -19.95
N ASN A 435 20.95 -15.98 -20.38
CA ASN A 435 21.77 -15.08 -21.20
C ASN A 435 22.41 -13.97 -20.36
N ILE A 436 21.77 -13.58 -19.25
CA ILE A 436 22.24 -12.53 -18.34
C ILE A 436 22.09 -13.03 -16.93
N ALA A 437 23.17 -13.01 -16.13
CA ALA A 437 23.09 -13.31 -14.71
C ALA A 437 23.41 -12.05 -13.89
N ALA A 438 22.42 -11.55 -13.14
CA ALA A 438 22.58 -10.47 -12.18
C ALA A 438 22.61 -11.07 -10.76
N MET A 439 23.80 -11.19 -10.19
CA MET A 439 24.01 -11.78 -8.87
C MET A 439 24.44 -10.72 -7.88
N VAL A 440 23.81 -10.65 -6.71
CA VAL A 440 24.22 -9.72 -5.65
C VAL A 440 24.37 -10.47 -4.33
N GLY A 441 25.63 -10.73 -3.94
CA GLY A 441 25.98 -11.47 -2.74
C GLY A 441 25.99 -10.59 -1.49
N GLY A 442 25.09 -10.90 -0.55
CA GLY A 442 25.10 -10.30 0.78
C GLY A 442 23.92 -10.79 1.63
N PHE A 443 24.00 -11.99 2.18
CA PHE A 443 23.06 -12.40 3.23
C PHE A 443 23.38 -11.66 4.54
N PRO A 444 22.37 -11.28 5.34
CA PRO A 444 22.58 -10.48 6.55
C PRO A 444 23.51 -11.22 7.53
N ARG A 445 24.61 -10.57 7.95
CA ARG A 445 25.32 -10.97 9.15
C ARG A 445 24.35 -10.89 10.33
N LYS A 446 24.20 -11.98 11.09
CA LYS A 446 23.59 -11.92 12.42
C LYS A 446 24.42 -10.97 13.28
N GLU A 447 23.80 -9.92 13.80
CA GLU A 447 24.41 -9.12 14.86
C GLU A 447 24.47 -9.99 16.13
N GLY A 448 25.68 -10.27 16.61
CA GLY A 448 25.88 -10.78 17.98
C GLY A 448 26.66 -12.09 18.18
N SER A 449 27.16 -12.78 17.16
CA SER A 449 28.02 -13.97 17.36
C SER A 449 29.41 -13.72 16.80
N GLY A 450 30.39 -13.63 17.71
CA GLY A 450 31.81 -13.38 17.42
C GLY A 450 32.53 -14.46 16.62
N ASP A 451 31.90 -15.60 16.32
CA ASP A 451 32.43 -16.59 15.40
C ASP A 451 31.27 -17.25 14.66
N CYS A 452 31.26 -17.11 13.34
CA CYS A 452 30.56 -18.00 12.44
C CYS A 452 31.50 -18.26 11.27
N GLU A 453 32.15 -19.42 11.29
CA GLU A 453 32.69 -20.00 10.06
C GLU A 453 31.59 -19.96 8.98
N PRO A 454 31.90 -19.51 7.76
CA PRO A 454 30.94 -19.54 6.67
C PRO A 454 30.50 -20.99 6.51
N SER A 455 29.25 -21.29 6.88
CA SER A 455 28.72 -22.64 6.81
C SER A 455 29.03 -23.20 5.42
N LYS A 456 29.68 -24.37 5.37
CA LYS A 456 30.17 -25.04 4.15
C LYS A 456 29.09 -25.24 3.05
N HIS A 457 27.83 -24.95 3.34
CA HIS A 457 26.70 -24.98 2.40
C HIS A 457 26.44 -23.65 1.65
N GLN A 458 26.98 -22.53 2.15
CA GLN A 458 26.74 -21.17 1.60
C GLN A 458 27.77 -20.75 0.54
N CYS A 459 29.04 -21.15 0.65
CA CYS A 459 30.05 -20.92 -0.40
C CYS A 459 29.87 -21.86 -1.60
N THR A 460 29.36 -23.07 -1.39
CA THR A 460 29.20 -24.10 -2.42
C THR A 460 28.15 -23.76 -3.48
N HIS A 461 27.16 -22.91 -3.18
CA HIS A 461 26.15 -22.47 -4.16
C HIS A 461 26.70 -21.43 -5.15
N LEU A 462 27.52 -20.47 -4.69
CA LEU A 462 28.20 -19.50 -5.55
C LEU A 462 29.32 -20.17 -6.35
N GLU A 463 30.10 -21.07 -5.74
CA GLU A 463 31.14 -21.84 -6.43
C GLU A 463 30.57 -22.74 -7.54
N ARG A 464 29.42 -23.39 -7.31
CA ARG A 464 28.77 -24.24 -8.33
C ARG A 464 28.27 -23.43 -9.53
N ILE A 465 27.74 -22.23 -9.32
CA ILE A 465 27.31 -21.36 -10.43
C ILE A 465 28.55 -20.85 -11.20
N CYS A 466 29.64 -20.52 -10.51
CA CYS A 466 30.91 -20.13 -11.15
C CYS A 466 31.53 -21.23 -12.02
N THR A 467 31.24 -22.51 -11.74
CA THR A 467 31.81 -23.65 -12.50
C THR A 467 31.05 -24.02 -13.78
N PHE A 468 29.85 -23.49 -14.04
CA PHE A 468 28.95 -24.03 -15.07
C PHE A 468 29.06 -23.41 -16.48
N ASN A 469 29.82 -22.33 -16.69
CA ASN A 469 30.05 -21.80 -18.05
C ASN A 469 31.46 -21.20 -18.22
N PRO A 470 32.47 -21.98 -18.65
CA PRO A 470 33.83 -21.50 -18.86
C PRO A 470 34.01 -20.59 -20.10
N ARG A 471 32.96 -20.28 -20.86
CA ARG A 471 33.05 -19.50 -22.11
C ARG A 471 32.63 -18.03 -22.00
N GLU A 472 32.02 -17.59 -20.90
CA GLU A 472 31.62 -16.19 -20.72
C GLU A 472 32.35 -15.57 -19.51
N LYS A 473 33.37 -14.76 -19.80
CA LYS A 473 34.39 -14.26 -18.85
C LYS A 473 33.98 -12.99 -18.09
N HIS A 474 32.76 -12.86 -17.59
CA HIS A 474 32.34 -11.61 -16.92
C HIS A 474 31.71 -11.87 -15.55
N TYR A 475 32.55 -11.82 -14.51
CA TYR A 475 32.12 -11.77 -13.11
C TYR A 475 31.79 -10.33 -12.74
N MET A 476 30.56 -10.03 -12.29
CA MET A 476 30.18 -8.68 -11.84
C MET A 476 30.36 -8.56 -10.32
N SER A 477 31.34 -7.76 -9.88
CA SER A 477 31.43 -7.28 -8.49
C SER A 477 31.22 -5.75 -8.44
N TYR A 478 30.41 -5.29 -7.49
CA TYR A 478 29.94 -3.89 -7.42
C TYR A 478 30.91 -3.00 -6.66
N PRO A 479 31.47 -1.95 -7.29
CA PRO A 479 32.24 -0.96 -6.56
C PRO A 479 31.32 0.08 -5.93
N THR A 480 30.95 -0.14 -4.67
CA THR A 480 30.08 0.75 -3.89
C THR A 480 30.67 2.16 -3.73
N ARG A 481 31.99 2.31 -3.93
CA ARG A 481 32.73 3.57 -3.76
C ARG A 481 32.64 4.52 -4.95
N SER A 482 32.55 4.03 -6.20
CA SER A 482 32.39 4.91 -7.37
C SER A 482 31.02 5.63 -7.35
N GLN A 483 29.99 4.98 -6.80
CA GLN A 483 28.67 5.59 -6.60
C GLN A 483 28.65 6.66 -5.52
N GLN A 484 29.26 6.36 -4.38
CA GLN A 484 29.41 7.33 -3.29
C GLN A 484 30.20 8.54 -3.78
N ALA A 485 31.23 8.32 -4.59
CA ALA A 485 31.95 9.36 -5.29
C ALA A 485 31.06 10.22 -6.21
N LEU A 486 30.22 9.61 -7.07
CA LEU A 486 29.28 10.34 -7.93
C LEU A 486 28.33 11.24 -7.13
N GLY A 487 27.75 10.72 -6.05
CA GLY A 487 26.84 11.49 -5.18
C GLY A 487 27.55 12.65 -4.47
N GLN A 488 28.76 12.42 -3.95
CA GLN A 488 29.56 13.46 -3.31
C GLN A 488 30.01 14.55 -4.30
N ILE A 489 30.31 14.20 -5.56
CA ILE A 489 30.63 15.17 -6.62
C ILE A 489 29.39 15.99 -6.98
N SER A 490 28.25 15.33 -7.18
CA SER A 490 26.96 15.96 -7.50
C SER A 490 26.57 16.99 -6.44
N GLU A 491 26.65 16.59 -5.16
CA GLU A 491 26.35 17.47 -4.03
C GLU A 491 27.36 18.62 -3.91
N ARG A 492 28.66 18.34 -4.00
CA ARG A 492 29.71 19.36 -3.88
C ARG A 492 29.66 20.41 -4.99
N LEU A 493 29.42 19.98 -6.23
CA LEU A 493 29.42 20.85 -7.40
C LEU A 493 28.02 21.40 -7.72
N ASN A 494 26.99 20.96 -7.00
CA ASN A 494 25.59 21.29 -7.22
C ASN A 494 25.17 21.05 -8.69
N VAL A 495 25.46 19.85 -9.18
CA VAL A 495 25.15 19.37 -10.54
C VAL A 495 24.37 18.08 -10.47
N ASP A 496 23.56 17.78 -11.48
CA ASP A 496 22.82 16.53 -11.52
C ASP A 496 23.78 15.34 -11.65
N VAL A 497 23.52 14.27 -10.88
CA VAL A 497 24.40 13.09 -10.84
C VAL A 497 24.57 12.42 -12.22
N VAL A 498 23.57 12.55 -13.09
CA VAL A 498 23.58 12.01 -14.46
C VAL A 498 24.57 12.73 -15.38
N ASP A 499 24.97 13.96 -15.02
CA ASP A 499 25.93 14.75 -15.79
C ASP A 499 27.38 14.41 -15.45
N VAL A 500 27.62 13.69 -14.34
CA VAL A 500 28.95 13.24 -13.91
C VAL A 500 29.32 11.94 -14.62
N LYS A 501 30.48 11.92 -15.27
CA LYS A 501 30.98 10.81 -16.08
C LYS A 501 32.36 10.36 -15.60
N ASN A 502 32.75 9.14 -15.99
CA ASN A 502 34.13 8.65 -15.94
C ASN A 502 34.79 8.54 -14.55
N VAL A 503 33.99 8.41 -13.49
CA VAL A 503 34.47 8.11 -12.13
C VAL A 503 34.92 6.65 -12.03
N ILE A 504 36.09 6.41 -11.43
CA ILE A 504 36.68 5.08 -11.27
C ILE A 504 36.77 4.75 -9.79
N ALA A 505 36.67 3.47 -9.42
CA ALA A 505 37.08 2.99 -8.12
C ALA A 505 37.99 1.78 -8.29
N TRP A 506 39.23 1.87 -7.85
CA TRP A 506 40.23 0.80 -7.96
C TRP A 506 40.10 -0.19 -6.79
N GLY A 507 40.28 -1.50 -7.03
CA GLY A 507 40.35 -2.53 -5.97
C GLY A 507 39.31 -3.67 -6.07
N ASN A 508 39.34 -4.60 -5.09
CA ASN A 508 38.66 -5.92 -5.17
C ASN A 508 37.37 -6.06 -4.30
N HIS A 509 37.08 -5.15 -3.34
CA HIS A 509 35.82 -5.19 -2.57
C HIS A 509 35.52 -3.85 -1.86
N SER A 510 34.27 -3.62 -1.42
CA SER A 510 33.78 -2.37 -0.84
C SER A 510 34.60 -1.77 0.32
N SER A 511 35.35 -2.58 1.07
CA SER A 511 36.20 -2.13 2.18
C SER A 511 37.62 -1.73 1.77
N THR A 512 38.07 -2.08 0.56
CA THR A 512 39.43 -1.80 0.05
C THR A 512 39.41 -1.06 -1.29
N GLN A 513 38.25 -0.54 -1.69
CA GLN A 513 38.12 0.24 -2.92
C GLN A 513 38.52 1.69 -2.70
N TYR A 514 39.29 2.21 -3.65
CA TYR A 514 39.77 3.57 -3.67
C TYR A 514 39.08 4.37 -4.79
N PRO A 515 38.26 5.39 -4.48
CA PRO A 515 37.61 6.22 -5.48
C PRO A 515 38.63 7.16 -6.14
N ASP A 516 38.64 7.20 -7.47
CA ASP A 516 39.51 8.01 -8.30
C ASP A 516 38.67 8.89 -9.24
N VAL A 517 38.86 10.20 -9.11
CA VAL A 517 38.15 11.25 -9.86
C VAL A 517 39.07 12.00 -10.83
N ASN A 518 40.30 11.54 -11.03
CA ASN A 518 41.27 12.17 -11.93
C ASN A 518 40.77 12.32 -13.36
N HIS A 519 39.97 11.36 -13.79
CA HIS A 519 39.40 11.31 -15.14
C HIS A 519 37.90 11.60 -15.16
N ALA A 520 37.34 11.99 -14.01
CA ALA A 520 35.92 12.30 -13.91
C ALA A 520 35.62 13.66 -14.54
N THR A 521 34.52 13.73 -15.29
CA THR A 521 34.07 14.94 -15.98
C THR A 521 32.62 15.22 -15.66
N VAL A 522 32.20 16.48 -15.82
CA VAL A 522 30.80 16.92 -15.68
C VAL A 522 30.37 17.60 -16.96
N THR A 523 29.20 17.21 -17.45
CA THR A 523 28.56 17.88 -18.59
C THR A 523 27.97 19.19 -18.12
N THR A 524 28.42 20.31 -18.69
CA THR A 524 27.89 21.64 -18.38
C THR A 524 27.26 22.27 -19.62
N SER A 525 26.52 23.36 -19.46
CA SER A 525 26.02 24.17 -20.58
C SER A 525 27.14 24.69 -21.52
N SER A 526 28.39 24.72 -21.03
CA SER A 526 29.58 25.14 -21.78
C SER A 526 30.42 23.99 -22.35
N GLY A 527 29.95 22.73 -22.23
CA GLY A 527 30.68 21.52 -22.62
C GLY A 527 31.14 20.69 -21.42
N GLU A 528 31.91 19.64 -21.69
CA GLU A 528 32.47 18.77 -20.64
C GLU A 528 33.66 19.45 -19.95
N LYS A 529 33.63 19.48 -18.62
CA LYS A 529 34.71 20.01 -17.77
C LYS A 529 35.20 18.95 -16.81
N SER A 530 36.48 18.98 -16.41
CA SER A 530 36.97 18.02 -15.42
C SER A 530 36.44 18.34 -14.02
N VAL A 531 36.16 17.31 -13.22
CA VAL A 531 35.76 17.47 -11.81
C VAL A 531 36.82 18.24 -11.03
N ARG A 532 38.11 18.01 -11.35
CA ARG A 532 39.23 18.73 -10.71
C ARG A 532 39.20 20.23 -11.00
N GLU A 533 38.94 20.64 -12.25
CA GLU A 533 38.78 22.04 -12.62
C GLU A 533 37.59 22.71 -11.92
N LEU A 534 36.47 22.00 -11.80
CA LEU A 534 35.25 22.54 -11.20
C LEU A 534 35.33 22.63 -9.67
N ALA A 535 35.99 21.67 -9.02
CA ALA A 535 36.10 21.64 -7.57
C ALA A 535 37.10 22.69 -7.04
N ALA A 536 38.18 22.96 -7.80
CA ALA A 536 39.24 23.91 -7.44
C ALA A 536 39.78 23.77 -5.99
N ASP A 537 39.75 22.55 -5.45
CA ASP A 537 40.06 22.22 -4.05
C ASP A 537 40.76 20.85 -3.98
N ASP A 538 42.10 20.88 -4.05
CA ASP A 538 42.93 19.67 -4.01
C ASP A 538 42.90 18.96 -2.65
N ASN A 539 42.63 19.66 -1.56
CA ASN A 539 42.52 19.06 -0.23
C ASN A 539 41.24 18.22 -0.13
N TRP A 540 40.13 18.75 -0.66
CA TRP A 540 38.90 17.98 -0.75
C TRP A 540 39.10 16.76 -1.65
N LEU A 541 39.58 16.92 -2.89
CA LEU A 541 39.71 15.82 -3.86
C LEU A 541 40.62 14.67 -3.39
N ASN A 542 41.73 15.00 -2.72
CA ASN A 542 42.78 14.03 -2.40
C ASN A 542 42.75 13.55 -0.92
N SER A 543 41.88 14.09 -0.06
CA SER A 543 41.82 13.66 1.35
C SER A 543 40.40 13.56 1.89
N GLU A 544 39.66 14.68 1.92
CA GLU A 544 38.32 14.69 2.53
C GLU A 544 37.31 13.86 1.72
N PHE A 545 37.37 13.94 0.40
CA PHE A 545 36.54 13.19 -0.52
C PHE A 545 36.74 11.68 -0.35
N ILE A 546 37.98 11.22 -0.36
CA ILE A 546 38.31 9.80 -0.18
C ILE A 546 37.89 9.33 1.20
N THR A 547 38.18 10.11 2.25
CA THR A 547 37.79 9.78 3.62
C THR A 547 36.27 9.70 3.75
N THR A 548 35.54 10.63 3.16
CA THR A 548 34.07 10.69 3.21
C THR A 548 33.47 9.51 2.45
N VAL A 549 33.91 9.29 1.20
CA VAL A 549 33.49 8.15 0.39
C VAL A 549 33.82 6.84 1.10
N GLN A 550 34.98 6.69 1.74
CA GLN A 550 35.35 5.49 2.51
C GLN A 550 34.53 5.33 3.80
N GLN A 551 34.19 6.41 4.51
CA GLN A 551 33.41 6.37 5.76
C GLN A 551 31.89 6.21 5.55
N CYS A 552 31.35 6.59 4.40
CA CYS A 552 29.93 6.46 4.07
C CYS A 552 29.38 5.03 4.27
N SER A 553 30.19 3.99 4.14
CA SER A 553 29.75 2.60 4.40
C SER A 553 29.36 2.35 5.86
N SER A 554 30.05 2.96 6.82
CA SER A 554 29.87 2.68 8.25
C SER A 554 28.63 3.36 8.84
N ALA A 555 28.26 4.53 8.32
CA ALA A 555 27.07 5.28 8.71
C ALA A 555 25.79 4.74 8.05
N ILE A 556 25.83 4.37 6.77
CA ILE A 556 24.68 3.81 6.04
C ILE A 556 24.30 2.42 6.57
N ILE A 557 25.29 1.57 6.92
CA ILE A 557 25.05 0.26 7.54
C ILE A 557 24.38 0.39 8.93
N LYS A 558 24.66 1.46 9.68
CA LYS A 558 24.01 1.77 10.97
C LYS A 558 22.65 2.47 10.83
N ALA A 559 22.42 3.26 9.77
CA ALA A 559 21.30 4.18 9.71
C ALA A 559 20.04 3.69 8.96
N ARG A 560 20.11 2.68 8.09
CA ARG A 560 18.93 1.96 7.51
C ARG A 560 19.43 0.95 6.46
N LYS A 561 19.18 -0.36 6.68
CA LYS A 561 19.66 -1.47 5.83
C LYS A 561 19.10 -1.51 4.39
N LEU A 562 18.14 -0.66 4.01
CA LEU A 562 17.45 -0.71 2.70
C LEU A 562 18.01 0.25 1.63
N SER A 563 18.64 1.39 1.99
CA SER A 563 19.09 2.36 0.97
C SER A 563 20.21 1.81 0.08
N SER A 564 21.05 0.93 0.61
CA SER A 564 22.13 0.28 -0.16
C SER A 564 21.62 -0.72 -1.21
N ALA A 565 20.44 -1.33 -0.99
CA ALA A 565 19.88 -2.33 -1.90
C ALA A 565 19.32 -1.70 -3.19
N LEU A 566 18.64 -0.56 -3.06
CA LEU A 566 18.08 0.18 -4.20
C LEU A 566 19.17 0.84 -5.04
N SER A 567 20.20 1.41 -4.40
CA SER A 567 21.37 1.95 -5.11
C SER A 567 22.17 0.87 -5.86
N ALA A 568 22.26 -0.35 -5.29
CA ALA A 568 22.87 -1.49 -5.97
C ALA A 568 22.02 -1.96 -7.18
N ALA A 569 20.70 -2.00 -7.03
CA ALA A 569 19.77 -2.37 -8.10
C ALA A 569 19.82 -1.39 -9.29
N ASN A 570 19.76 -0.08 -9.03
CA ASN A 570 19.80 0.94 -10.09
C ASN A 570 21.06 0.83 -10.95
N PHE A 571 22.20 0.52 -10.35
CA PHE A 571 23.47 0.42 -11.05
C PHE A 571 23.65 -0.91 -11.79
N ALA A 572 23.15 -2.01 -11.23
CA ALA A 572 23.03 -3.25 -11.98
C ALA A 572 22.22 -3.02 -13.25
N CYS A 573 21.15 -2.21 -13.18
CA CYS A 573 20.37 -1.82 -14.35
C CYS A 573 21.17 -0.97 -15.34
N ASP A 574 21.90 0.06 -14.90
CA ASP A 574 22.73 0.88 -15.79
C ASP A 574 23.82 0.06 -16.50
N HIS A 575 24.44 -0.90 -15.81
CA HIS A 575 25.49 -1.75 -16.39
C HIS A 575 24.93 -2.76 -17.38
N ILE A 576 23.80 -3.37 -17.05
CA ILE A 576 23.13 -4.29 -17.96
C ILE A 576 22.59 -3.52 -19.17
N ARG A 577 22.13 -2.29 -18.98
CA ARG A 577 21.76 -1.40 -20.07
C ARG A 577 22.95 -1.09 -20.97
N ASP A 578 24.10 -0.74 -20.39
CA ASP A 578 25.32 -0.49 -21.15
C ASP A 578 25.86 -1.77 -21.83
N TRP A 579 25.61 -2.96 -21.24
CA TRP A 579 25.92 -4.24 -21.87
C TRP A 579 25.05 -4.53 -23.10
N VAL A 580 23.74 -4.27 -22.98
CA VAL A 580 22.75 -4.51 -24.04
C VAL A 580 22.82 -3.46 -25.15
N LEU A 581 22.99 -2.19 -24.79
CA LEU A 581 22.91 -1.05 -25.71
C LEU A 581 24.29 -0.51 -26.13
N GLY A 582 25.36 -0.98 -25.50
CA GLY A 582 26.71 -0.42 -25.64
C GLY A 582 26.92 0.78 -24.70
N THR A 583 28.15 0.96 -24.24
CA THR A 583 28.53 2.14 -23.45
C THR A 583 28.56 3.38 -24.38
N PRO A 584 27.95 4.51 -23.97
CA PRO A 584 27.98 5.73 -24.77
C PRO A 584 29.41 6.15 -25.14
N LYS A 585 29.60 6.66 -26.36
CA LYS A 585 30.91 7.09 -26.86
C LYS A 585 31.53 8.14 -25.93
N GLY A 586 32.77 7.90 -25.48
CA GLY A 586 33.49 8.78 -24.56
C GLY A 586 33.18 8.56 -23.07
N LYS A 587 32.33 7.59 -22.73
CA LYS A 587 32.03 7.16 -21.37
C LYS A 587 32.66 5.81 -21.07
N TRP A 588 33.06 5.58 -19.82
CA TRP A 588 33.33 4.26 -19.27
C TRP A 588 32.68 4.08 -17.90
N VAL A 589 32.58 2.83 -17.47
CA VAL A 589 32.04 2.47 -16.16
C VAL A 589 33.10 1.71 -15.34
N SER A 590 33.08 1.87 -14.02
CA SER A 590 33.97 1.13 -13.12
C SER A 590 33.35 -0.24 -12.82
N MET A 591 33.97 -1.32 -13.29
CA MET A 591 33.43 -2.67 -13.18
C MET A 591 34.49 -3.68 -12.75
N GLY A 592 34.13 -4.62 -11.88
CA GLY A 592 34.96 -5.79 -11.59
C GLY A 592 35.10 -6.65 -12.85
N VAL A 593 36.32 -6.85 -13.35
CA VAL A 593 36.60 -7.80 -14.44
C VAL A 593 37.89 -8.55 -14.18
N TYR A 594 38.08 -9.69 -14.86
CA TYR A 594 39.35 -10.38 -14.86
C TYR A 594 40.41 -9.50 -15.50
N SER A 595 41.51 -9.29 -14.77
CA SER A 595 42.69 -8.63 -15.31
C SER A 595 43.25 -9.45 -16.47
N ASP A 596 43.56 -8.76 -17.55
CA ASP A 596 44.36 -9.21 -18.69
C ASP A 596 45.85 -8.86 -18.53
N GLY A 597 46.24 -8.27 -17.39
CA GLY A 597 47.56 -7.70 -17.15
C GLY A 597 47.58 -6.17 -17.18
N SER A 598 46.47 -5.53 -17.58
CA SER A 598 46.35 -4.08 -17.60
C SER A 598 46.61 -3.46 -16.24
N TYR A 599 47.22 -2.27 -16.29
CA TYR A 599 47.56 -1.47 -15.11
C TYR A 599 48.50 -2.17 -14.10
N GLY A 600 49.15 -3.28 -14.51
CA GLY A 600 50.08 -4.02 -13.66
C GLY A 600 49.40 -4.98 -12.68
N ILE A 601 48.09 -5.23 -12.84
CA ILE A 601 47.35 -6.20 -12.04
C ILE A 601 47.57 -7.60 -12.62
N GLN A 602 47.95 -8.57 -11.79
CA GLN A 602 48.24 -9.93 -12.22
C GLN A 602 47.07 -10.54 -13.04
N PRO A 603 47.33 -11.10 -14.24
CA PRO A 603 46.30 -11.73 -15.05
C PRO A 603 45.53 -12.81 -14.30
N GLY A 604 44.21 -12.86 -14.49
CA GLY A 604 43.33 -13.85 -13.85
C GLY A 604 42.83 -13.46 -12.45
N LEU A 605 43.32 -12.36 -11.87
CA LEU A 605 42.67 -11.74 -10.69
C LEU A 605 41.47 -10.89 -11.12
N ILE A 606 40.43 -10.86 -10.29
CA ILE A 606 39.31 -9.92 -10.46
C ILE A 606 39.66 -8.63 -9.73
N SER A 607 39.59 -7.51 -10.43
CA SER A 607 39.73 -6.16 -9.87
C SER A 607 38.77 -5.22 -10.58
N SER A 608 38.45 -4.07 -9.97
CA SER A 608 37.67 -3.05 -10.67
C SER A 608 38.55 -2.27 -11.64
N PHE A 609 38.08 -2.18 -12.88
CA PHE A 609 38.70 -1.45 -13.97
C PHE A 609 37.68 -0.51 -14.64
N PRO A 610 38.15 0.58 -15.28
CA PRO A 610 37.33 1.30 -16.24
C PRO A 610 37.11 0.43 -17.48
N VAL A 611 35.86 0.21 -17.85
CA VAL A 611 35.48 -0.63 -18.98
C VAL A 611 34.50 0.08 -19.90
N THR A 612 34.54 -0.26 -21.17
CA THR A 612 33.49 0.04 -22.16
C THR A 612 32.90 -1.25 -22.69
N CYS A 613 31.61 -1.24 -22.99
CA CYS A 613 30.94 -2.33 -23.69
C CYS A 613 30.59 -1.92 -25.13
N ASP A 614 30.89 -2.79 -26.10
CA ASP A 614 30.29 -2.72 -27.42
C ASP A 614 29.53 -4.04 -27.68
N LYS A 615 28.20 -3.95 -27.80
CA LYS A 615 27.31 -5.07 -28.14
C LYS A 615 27.57 -6.37 -27.35
N GLY A 616 27.72 -6.24 -26.04
CA GLY A 616 27.89 -7.38 -25.14
C GLY A 616 29.34 -7.78 -24.86
N GLU A 617 30.33 -7.18 -25.54
CA GLU A 617 31.75 -7.42 -25.28
C GLU A 617 32.34 -6.28 -24.44
N TRP A 618 32.86 -6.63 -23.26
CA TRP A 618 33.55 -5.67 -22.39
C TRP A 618 35.03 -5.59 -22.73
N SER A 619 35.55 -4.38 -22.82
CA SER A 619 36.97 -4.09 -22.97
C SER A 619 37.45 -3.18 -21.85
N ILE A 620 38.57 -3.51 -21.22
CA ILE A 620 39.26 -2.61 -20.29
C ILE A 620 39.74 -1.40 -21.09
N VAL A 621 39.36 -0.20 -20.64
CA VAL A 621 39.88 1.05 -21.20
C VAL A 621 41.37 1.07 -20.96
N GLN A 622 42.17 1.28 -22.01
CA GLN A 622 43.63 1.31 -21.92
C GLN A 622 44.15 2.76 -21.90
N GLY A 623 45.37 2.94 -21.38
CA GLY A 623 46.10 4.20 -21.52
C GLY A 623 45.68 5.32 -20.56
N LEU A 624 44.85 5.04 -19.55
CA LEU A 624 44.57 6.01 -18.50
C LEU A 624 45.78 6.19 -17.60
N ARG A 625 46.10 7.46 -17.29
CA ARG A 625 47.19 7.79 -16.37
C ARG A 625 46.74 7.51 -14.94
N ILE A 626 47.41 6.59 -14.25
CA ILE A 626 47.24 6.38 -12.81
C ILE A 626 48.37 7.14 -12.11
N ASP A 627 48.02 8.03 -11.18
CA ASP A 627 49.03 8.72 -10.38
C ASP A 627 49.64 7.80 -9.32
N GLU A 628 50.73 8.23 -8.69
CA GLU A 628 51.47 7.41 -7.71
C GLU A 628 50.63 7.09 -6.46
N PHE A 629 49.66 7.94 -6.13
CA PHE A 629 48.78 7.80 -4.98
C PHE A 629 47.64 6.80 -5.22
N SER A 630 46.98 6.84 -6.38
CA SER A 630 46.01 5.83 -6.81
C SER A 630 46.66 4.46 -7.03
N ARG A 631 47.99 4.43 -7.24
CA ARG A 631 48.75 3.18 -7.46
C ARG A 631 49.17 2.49 -6.17
N SER A 632 49.41 3.24 -5.10
CA SER A 632 49.71 2.71 -3.76
C SER A 632 48.47 2.16 -3.09
#